data_AF-A0A523XWZ4-F1
#
_entry.id   AF-A0A523XWZ4-F1
#
_cell.length_a   1.000
_cell.length_b   1.000
_cell.length_c   1.000
_cell.angle_alpha   90.00
_cell.angle_beta   90.00
_cell.angle_gamma   90.00
#
_symmetry.space_group_name_H-M   'P 1'
#
loop_
_entity.id
_entity.type
_entity.pdbx_description
1 polymer ?
#
loop_
_entity_poly.entity_id
_entity_poly.type
_entity_poly.pdbx_seq_one_letter_code
_entity_poly.pdbx_strand_id
1 'polypeptide(L)'
;ERVTVAAAIGVRARTAMEWLKLAYNVSGENLFEAIQNQTGYYGIKAPNTLNHRYIFEDIPMSLVPIASLAGRYGVSVRGIDSIIRLACFVHRTDYWRRGRTLDKLGIEQLSVSELTRYVNEDVGPYL
;
A
#
# COMPACT_ATOMS: atom_id res chain seq x y z
N GLU A 1 -8.84 -3.27 -3.32
CA GLU A 1 -7.61 -2.93 -4.07
C GLU A 1 -6.37 -3.58 -3.48
N ARG A 2 -5.78 -3.13 -2.36
CA ARG A 2 -4.54 -3.73 -1.80
C ARG A 2 -4.58 -5.26 -1.66
N VAL A 3 -5.67 -5.81 -1.09
CA VAL A 3 -5.82 -7.27 -0.92
C VAL A 3 -5.90 -8.00 -2.27
N THR A 4 -6.56 -7.39 -3.27
CA THR A 4 -6.65 -7.92 -4.63
C THR A 4 -5.30 -7.94 -5.33
N VAL A 5 -4.51 -6.87 -5.20
CA VAL A 5 -3.14 -6.80 -5.74
C VAL A 5 -2.27 -7.88 -5.10
N ALA A 6 -2.35 -8.06 -3.78
CA ALA A 6 -1.62 -9.11 -3.08
C ALA A 6 -2.03 -10.50 -3.58
N ALA A 7 -3.32 -10.76 -3.75
CA ALA A 7 -3.81 -12.04 -4.27
C ALA A 7 -3.30 -12.33 -5.69
N ALA A 8 -3.19 -11.30 -6.55
CA ALA A 8 -2.66 -11.43 -7.91
C ALA A 8 -1.19 -11.86 -7.95
N ILE A 9 -0.44 -11.64 -6.87
CA ILE A 9 0.95 -12.10 -6.70
C ILE A 9 1.07 -13.29 -5.73
N GLY A 10 -0.03 -14.01 -5.47
CA GLY A 10 -0.03 -15.22 -4.64
C GLY A 10 0.08 -14.97 -3.13
N VAL A 11 -0.08 -13.72 -2.67
CA VAL A 11 0.03 -13.35 -1.25
C VAL A 11 -1.35 -13.17 -0.62
N ARG A 12 -1.61 -13.91 0.47
CA ARG A 12 -2.81 -13.70 1.30
C ARG A 12 -2.61 -12.50 2.23
N ALA A 13 -2.91 -11.31 1.75
CA ALA A 13 -2.88 -10.12 2.58
C ALA A 13 -4.09 -10.06 3.52
N ARG A 14 -3.84 -9.71 4.79
CA ARG A 14 -4.89 -9.39 5.77
C ARG A 14 -5.67 -8.16 5.34
N THR A 15 -6.98 -8.18 5.54
CA THR A 15 -7.87 -7.02 5.47
C THR A 15 -7.65 -6.07 6.65
N ALA A 16 -8.15 -4.84 6.56
CA ALA A 16 -8.09 -3.89 7.67
C ALA A 16 -8.88 -4.39 8.90
N MET A 17 -10.01 -5.05 8.68
CA MET A 17 -10.83 -5.65 9.75
C MET A 17 -10.10 -6.77 10.48
N GLU A 18 -9.47 -7.70 9.73
CA GLU A 18 -8.65 -8.76 10.33
C GLU A 18 -7.47 -8.19 11.10
N TRP A 19 -6.83 -7.13 10.59
CA TRP A 19 -5.75 -6.46 11.29
C TRP A 19 -6.21 -5.79 12.59
N LEU A 20 -7.32 -5.05 12.57
CA LEU A 20 -7.88 -4.40 13.76
C LEU A 20 -8.23 -5.43 14.85
N LYS A 21 -8.87 -6.53 14.45
CA LYS A 21 -9.18 -7.62 15.37
C LYS A 21 -7.92 -8.25 15.98
N LEU A 22 -6.90 -8.52 15.17
CA LEU A 22 -5.67 -9.14 15.66
C LEU A 22 -4.84 -8.21 16.55
N ALA A 23 -4.62 -6.97 16.10
CA ALA A 23 -3.69 -6.04 16.75
C ALA A 23 -4.30 -5.37 17.99
N TYR A 24 -5.61 -5.18 18.00
CA TYR A 24 -6.29 -4.37 19.01
C TYR A 24 -7.47 -5.07 19.68
N ASN A 25 -7.79 -6.31 19.29
CA ASN A 25 -8.95 -7.06 19.79
C ASN A 25 -10.28 -6.29 19.65
N VAL A 26 -10.41 -5.49 18.60
CA VAL A 26 -11.63 -4.73 18.28
C VAL A 26 -12.34 -5.29 17.06
N SER A 27 -13.66 -5.18 17.05
CA SER A 27 -14.52 -5.57 15.94
C SER A 27 -15.66 -4.56 15.76
N GLY A 28 -16.32 -4.63 14.61
CA GLY A 28 -17.54 -3.90 14.29
C GLY A 28 -18.18 -4.51 13.04
N GLU A 29 -19.41 -4.14 12.72
CA GLU A 29 -20.12 -4.58 11.53
C GLU A 29 -19.42 -4.10 10.24
N ASN A 30 -18.72 -2.98 10.33
CA ASN A 30 -17.95 -2.40 9.24
C ASN A 30 -16.66 -1.73 9.74
N LEU A 31 -15.83 -1.25 8.81
CA LEU A 31 -14.54 -0.66 9.12
C LEU A 31 -14.66 0.63 9.94
N PHE A 32 -15.68 1.45 9.70
CA PHE A 32 -15.90 2.67 10.47
C PHE A 32 -16.15 2.32 11.94
N GLU A 33 -17.08 1.40 12.20
CA GLU A 33 -17.40 0.97 13.55
C GLU A 33 -16.20 0.32 14.25
N ALA A 34 -15.46 -0.57 13.58
CA ALA A 34 -14.28 -1.20 14.17
C ALA A 34 -13.18 -0.18 14.55
N ILE A 35 -13.02 0.89 13.77
CA ILE A 35 -12.09 2.00 14.09
C ILE A 35 -12.61 2.81 15.29
N GLN A 36 -13.91 3.12 15.34
CA GLN A 36 -14.51 3.84 16.46
C GLN A 36 -14.45 3.03 17.76
N ASN A 37 -14.60 1.70 17.69
CA ASN A 37 -14.50 0.82 18.86
C ASN A 37 -13.06 0.70 19.40
N GLN A 38 -12.05 1.20 18.69
CA GLN A 38 -10.70 1.31 19.22
C GLN A 38 -10.53 2.60 20.04
N THR A 39 -10.80 2.48 21.34
CA THR A 39 -10.65 3.57 22.32
C THR A 39 -9.23 4.15 22.38
N GLY A 40 -8.20 3.36 22.03
CA GLY A 40 -6.82 3.84 21.93
C GLY A 40 -6.59 4.89 20.84
N TYR A 41 -7.53 5.07 19.91
CA TYR A 41 -7.47 6.14 18.90
C TYR A 41 -8.14 7.44 19.34
N TYR A 42 -8.84 7.44 20.48
CA TYR A 42 -9.54 8.63 20.94
C TYR A 42 -8.55 9.74 21.29
N GLY A 43 -8.84 10.94 20.81
CA GLY A 43 -7.98 12.11 21.01
C GLY A 43 -6.79 12.22 20.05
N ILE A 44 -6.51 11.20 19.23
CA ILE A 44 -5.51 11.32 18.15
C ILE A 44 -6.07 12.24 17.07
N LYS A 45 -5.41 13.38 16.85
CA LYS A 45 -5.80 14.37 15.84
C LYS A 45 -4.97 14.20 14.57
N ALA A 46 -5.58 14.57 13.44
CA ALA A 46 -4.83 14.76 12.21
C ALA A 46 -3.80 15.89 12.40
N PRO A 47 -2.65 15.82 11.69
CA PRO A 47 -1.71 16.93 11.62
C PRO A 47 -2.41 18.21 11.14
N ASN A 48 -1.95 19.37 11.61
CA ASN A 48 -2.48 20.67 11.19
C ASN A 48 -1.91 21.17 9.85
N THR A 49 -1.09 20.35 9.18
CA THR A 49 -0.43 20.66 7.92
C THR A 49 -0.48 19.47 6.99
N LEU A 50 -0.52 19.75 5.70
CA LEU A 50 -0.44 18.74 4.65
C LEU A 50 1.01 18.28 4.44
N ASN A 51 2.00 19.11 4.80
CA ASN A 51 3.40 18.70 4.77
C ASN A 51 3.73 17.78 5.96
N HIS A 52 3.26 16.54 5.91
CA HIS A 52 3.41 15.54 6.95
C HIS A 52 3.73 14.17 6.36
N ARG A 53 4.35 13.29 7.17
CA ARG A 53 4.79 11.95 6.72
C ARG A 53 3.67 11.09 6.15
N TYR A 54 2.43 11.30 6.59
CA TYR A 54 1.24 10.65 6.04
C TYR A 54 1.06 10.85 4.53
N ILE A 55 1.71 11.87 3.94
CA ILE A 55 1.71 12.09 2.50
C ILE A 55 3.10 11.82 1.92
N PHE A 56 4.14 12.52 2.37
CA PHE A 56 5.45 12.43 1.71
C PHE A 56 6.19 11.10 1.95
N GLU A 57 5.73 10.28 2.90
CA GLU A 57 6.24 8.92 3.14
C GLU A 57 5.26 7.88 2.58
N ASP A 58 3.98 7.89 3.02
CA ASP A 58 3.04 6.82 2.67
C ASP A 58 2.68 6.77 1.18
N ILE A 59 2.64 7.91 0.48
CA ILE A 59 2.35 7.92 -0.96
C ILE A 59 3.49 7.27 -1.76
N PRO A 60 4.74 7.76 -1.70
CA PRO A 60 5.83 7.17 -2.49
C PRO A 60 6.28 5.79 -2.00
N MET A 61 6.13 5.47 -0.70
CA MET A 61 6.64 4.22 -0.12
C MET A 61 5.58 3.13 0.04
N SER A 62 4.29 3.47 0.03
CA SER A 62 3.20 2.49 0.15
C SER A 62 2.29 2.48 -1.07
N LEU A 63 1.63 3.59 -1.41
CA LEU A 63 0.61 3.57 -2.46
C LEU A 63 1.19 3.40 -3.87
N VAL A 64 2.26 4.12 -4.20
CA VAL A 64 2.95 4.00 -5.50
C VAL A 64 3.45 2.56 -5.76
N PRO A 65 4.16 1.87 -4.85
CA PRO A 65 4.56 0.48 -5.10
C PRO A 65 3.37 -0.47 -5.25
N ILE A 66 2.28 -0.29 -4.47
CA ILE A 66 1.06 -1.10 -4.64
C ILE A 66 0.44 -0.88 -6.02
N ALA A 67 0.35 0.36 -6.48
CA ALA A 67 -0.20 0.67 -7.80
C ALA A 67 0.71 0.19 -8.94
N SER A 68 2.03 0.24 -8.75
CA SER A 68 3.02 -0.29 -9.69
C SER A 68 2.92 -1.82 -9.82
N LEU A 69 2.76 -2.55 -8.71
CA LEU A 69 2.42 -3.99 -8.71
C LEU A 69 1.12 -4.24 -9.47
N ALA A 70 0.08 -3.44 -9.17
CA ALA A 70 -1.22 -3.60 -9.81
C ALA A 70 -1.15 -3.49 -11.34
N GLY A 71 -0.41 -2.49 -11.84
CA GLY A 71 -0.18 -2.32 -13.29
C GLY A 71 0.52 -3.51 -13.93
N ARG A 72 1.55 -4.07 -13.27
CA ARG A 72 2.31 -5.22 -13.79
C ARG A 72 1.49 -6.52 -13.85
N TYR A 73 0.61 -6.72 -12.88
CA TYR A 73 -0.15 -7.97 -12.70
C TYR A 73 -1.64 -7.82 -13.05
N GLY A 74 -2.02 -6.77 -13.79
CA GLY A 74 -3.34 -6.64 -14.42
C GLY A 74 -4.50 -6.33 -13.45
N VAL A 75 -4.22 -5.69 -12.31
CA VAL A 75 -5.23 -5.30 -11.32
C VAL A 75 -5.57 -3.82 -11.42
N SER A 76 -6.86 -3.49 -11.55
CA SER A 76 -7.32 -2.10 -11.49
C SER A 76 -7.32 -1.58 -10.04
N VAL A 77 -6.70 -0.43 -9.81
CA VAL A 77 -6.61 0.23 -8.49
C VAL A 77 -6.99 1.72 -8.54
N ARG A 78 -8.13 2.03 -9.17
CA ARG A 78 -8.59 3.42 -9.40
C ARG A 78 -8.71 4.24 -8.12
N GLY A 79 -9.07 3.61 -6.99
CA GLY A 79 -9.12 4.24 -5.68
C GLY A 79 -7.74 4.70 -5.23
N ILE A 80 -6.77 3.80 -5.16
CA ILE A 80 -5.36 4.12 -4.85
C ILE A 80 -4.81 5.18 -5.81
N ASP A 81 -5.02 5.04 -7.12
CA ASP A 81 -4.56 6.01 -8.12
C ASP A 81 -5.15 7.41 -7.88
N SER A 82 -6.43 7.49 -7.50
CA SER A 82 -7.08 8.77 -7.19
C SER A 82 -6.43 9.47 -6.00
N ILE A 83 -6.06 8.71 -4.96
CA ILE A 83 -5.37 9.25 -3.78
C ILE A 83 -3.96 9.71 -4.13
N ILE A 84 -3.20 8.93 -4.92
CA ILE A 84 -1.87 9.34 -5.40
C ILE A 84 -1.98 10.66 -6.19
N ARG A 85 -2.96 10.79 -7.09
CA ARG A 85 -3.18 12.01 -7.89
C ARG A 85 -3.47 13.22 -7.01
N LEU A 86 -4.37 13.08 -6.03
CA LEU A 86 -4.66 14.17 -5.07
C LEU A 86 -3.42 14.59 -4.30
N ALA A 87 -2.63 13.62 -3.81
CA ALA A 87 -1.37 13.91 -3.12
C ALA A 87 -0.37 14.65 -4.03
N CYS A 88 -0.26 14.26 -5.30
CA CYS A 88 0.59 14.96 -6.27
C CYS A 88 0.20 16.43 -6.43
N PHE A 89 -1.10 16.73 -6.53
CA PHE A 89 -1.58 18.10 -6.65
C PHE A 89 -1.32 18.93 -5.40
N VAL A 90 -1.65 18.40 -4.23
CA VAL A 90 -1.52 19.12 -2.95
C VAL A 90 -0.04 19.41 -2.65
N HIS A 91 0.86 18.46 -2.90
CA HIS A 91 2.30 18.64 -2.65
C HIS A 91 3.06 19.22 -3.85
N ARG A 92 2.38 19.48 -4.98
CA ARG A 92 3.02 19.88 -6.25
C ARG A 92 4.22 18.99 -6.59
N THR A 93 4.05 17.70 -6.37
CA THR A 93 5.14 16.71 -6.38
C THR A 93 4.71 15.51 -7.19
N ASP A 94 5.50 15.11 -8.18
CA ASP A 94 5.26 13.85 -8.89
C ASP A 94 5.72 12.66 -8.05
N TYR A 95 4.77 12.00 -7.39
CA TYR A 95 5.04 10.82 -6.59
C TYR A 95 5.27 9.55 -7.41
N TRP A 96 4.88 9.48 -8.69
CA TRP A 96 5.29 8.38 -9.56
C TRP A 96 6.77 8.47 -9.86
N ARG A 97 7.26 9.68 -10.14
CA ARG A 97 8.70 9.92 -10.31
C ARG A 97 9.49 9.71 -9.03
N ARG A 98 8.98 10.08 -7.85
CA ARG A 98 9.71 9.94 -6.57
C ARG A 98 9.55 8.60 -5.87
N GLY A 99 8.42 7.93 -6.06
CA GLY A 99 8.06 6.72 -5.33
C GLY A 99 8.78 5.47 -5.84
N ARG A 100 8.59 4.38 -5.09
CA ARG A 100 9.13 3.06 -5.41
C ARG A 100 8.24 2.37 -6.45
N THR A 101 8.64 2.44 -7.71
CA THR A 101 8.03 1.71 -8.82
C THR A 101 8.81 0.42 -9.08
N LEU A 102 8.21 -0.57 -9.76
CA LEU A 102 8.84 -1.88 -9.93
C LEU A 102 10.17 -1.81 -10.70
N ASP A 103 10.30 -0.87 -11.64
CA ASP A 103 11.55 -0.60 -12.37
C ASP A 103 12.66 -0.15 -11.41
N LYS A 104 12.37 0.78 -10.50
CA LYS A 104 13.32 1.25 -9.47
C LYS A 104 13.64 0.20 -8.43
N LEU A 105 12.72 -0.72 -8.18
CA LEU A 105 12.92 -1.87 -7.31
C LEU A 105 13.66 -3.02 -8.01
N GLY A 106 13.89 -2.94 -9.32
CA GLY A 106 14.58 -3.98 -10.10
C GLY A 106 13.75 -5.26 -10.28
N ILE A 107 12.44 -5.22 -10.05
CA ILE A 107 11.56 -6.41 -10.06
C ILE A 107 10.47 -6.36 -11.13
N GLU A 108 10.47 -5.34 -12.00
CA GLU A 108 9.44 -5.15 -13.03
C GLU A 108 9.25 -6.36 -13.95
N GLN A 109 10.35 -7.03 -14.30
CA GLN A 109 10.32 -8.14 -15.26
C GLN A 109 9.99 -9.49 -14.61
N LEU A 110 9.95 -9.58 -13.28
CA LEU A 110 9.72 -10.85 -12.59
C LEU A 110 8.27 -11.32 -12.77
N SER A 111 8.12 -12.59 -13.15
CA SER A 111 6.89 -13.33 -12.95
C SER A 111 6.58 -13.49 -11.46
N VAL A 112 5.35 -13.89 -11.12
CA VAL A 112 4.94 -14.10 -9.72
C VAL A 112 5.82 -15.15 -9.01
N SER A 113 6.18 -16.24 -9.71
CA SER A 113 7.03 -17.29 -9.17
C SER A 113 8.47 -16.82 -8.97
N GLU A 114 9.02 -16.05 -9.90
CA GLU A 114 10.36 -15.46 -9.77
C GLU A 114 10.40 -14.41 -8.66
N LEU A 115 9.37 -13.56 -8.54
CA LEU A 115 9.25 -12.60 -7.45
C LEU A 115 9.22 -13.31 -6.10
N THR A 116 8.45 -14.39 -5.99
CA THR A 116 8.35 -15.20 -4.76
C THR A 116 9.68 -15.87 -4.41
N ARG A 117 10.40 -16.39 -5.41
CA ARG A 117 11.73 -16.96 -5.21
C ARG A 117 12.72 -15.91 -4.76
N TYR A 118 12.75 -14.77 -5.45
CA TYR A 118 13.64 -13.65 -5.17
C TYR A 118 13.54 -13.19 -3.70
N VAL A 119 12.33 -13.00 -3.18
CA VAL A 119 12.14 -12.56 -1.78
C VAL A 119 12.47 -13.61 -0.72
N ASN A 120 12.43 -14.90 -1.06
CA ASN A 120 12.69 -15.99 -0.11
C ASN A 120 14.14 -16.48 -0.12
N GLU A 121 14.80 -16.39 -1.27
CA GLU A 121 16.09 -17.04 -1.51
C GLU A 121 17.22 -16.05 -1.88
N ASP A 122 16.90 -14.76 -2.09
CA ASP A 122 17.84 -13.72 -2.53
C ASP A 122 18.57 -14.03 -3.86
N VAL A 123 17.99 -14.91 -4.68
CA VAL A 123 18.50 -15.27 -6.00
C VAL A 123 17.79 -14.40 -7.06
N GLY A 124 18.42 -13.30 -7.45
CA GLY A 124 17.93 -12.44 -8.54
C GLY A 124 18.18 -13.04 -9.92
N PRO A 125 17.47 -12.61 -10.97
CA PRO A 125 17.70 -13.04 -12.36
C PRO A 125 19.03 -12.53 -12.95
N TYR A 126 19.86 -11.84 -12.16
CA TYR A 126 21.14 -11.25 -12.55
C TYR A 126 22.32 -11.75 -11.69
N LEU A 127 22.15 -12.89 -10.99
CA LEU A 127 23.26 -13.67 -10.42
C LEU A 127 23.60 -14.85 -11.33
#